data_AF-A0ABD3J0X0-F1
#
_entry.id   AF-A0ABD3J0X0-F1
#
_cell.length_a   1.000
_cell.length_b   1.000
_cell.length_c   1.000
_cell.angle_alpha   90.00
_cell.angle_beta   90.00
_cell.angle_gamma   90.00
#
_symmetry.space_group_name_H-M   'P 1'
#
loop_
_entity.id
_entity.type
_entity.pdbx_description
1 polymer ?
#
loop_
_entity_poly.entity_id
_entity_poly.type
_entity_poly.pdbx_seq_one_letter_code
_entity_poly.pdbx_strand_id
1 'polypeptide(L)'
;MRSWSQPRISRDARRPFRFKICCCRRNFNFREVRVPSDVQLLFEQYSENGTMTIGHLQRFLIEYQELKNATREDAMSILHSLRHRIMYRKELNLDHFLRYLLSDHNPPIAPPLGVHHDMNAPLAHYYMYTGHNSYLTGNQLSSDSSSEPIIKALKKGVRVIKLDLWPDSRGNKVKVSHGNTLTSPVDLNRCLTATRDYAFIASEFPVVITFEDHLTPRLQAKVAKIVTKTFESKLHQPGTDQLAEFPSPESLKKKILISTKPPKEYLKRQSSMEKEYDSAQSEELSDKEGSDWDEEEKNVFPEYKHLIAIHAGKPKGRLTNSLRIDTSKVRRLSLSEQELEEISQKHGQDLVRFTQKNLLRIYPKCTRFDSSNYDPLLGWMHGAQMVAFNMQGYGKYLWIMEGMFKANGRCGYVKKPDFLLDKDHIFNPAKPLPVKTNLKVCSPIVQNGFFYICTNKHLSLKKVMPVVGKNR
;
A
#
# COMPACT_ATOMS: atom_id res chain seq x y z
N MET A 1 39.81 62.41 8.89
CA MET A 1 38.76 63.15 8.17
C MET A 1 37.97 62.17 7.30
N ARG A 2 36.65 62.38 7.28
CA ARG A 2 35.60 61.75 6.44
C ARG A 2 35.05 60.39 6.89
N SER A 3 34.01 60.53 7.73
CA SER A 3 32.92 59.60 7.98
C SER A 3 32.21 59.16 6.69
N TRP A 4 31.80 57.89 6.63
CA TRP A 4 30.78 57.42 5.70
C TRP A 4 29.52 57.05 6.48
N SER A 5 28.48 57.86 6.28
CA SER A 5 27.14 57.69 6.82
C SER A 5 26.39 56.56 6.09
N GLN A 6 25.67 55.73 6.86
CA GLN A 6 24.72 54.76 6.31
C GLN A 6 23.54 55.48 5.63
N PRO A 7 23.04 55.01 4.46
CA PRO A 7 21.82 55.55 3.89
C PRO A 7 20.61 55.01 4.67
N ARG A 8 19.73 55.93 5.12
CA ARG A 8 18.39 55.61 5.63
C ARG A 8 17.59 54.93 4.51
N ILE A 9 17.15 53.71 4.74
CA ILE A 9 16.21 53.02 3.85
C ILE A 9 14.83 53.65 4.08
N SER A 10 14.45 54.52 3.15
CA SER A 10 13.08 55.03 2.99
C SER A 10 12.13 53.87 2.67
N ARG A 11 11.00 53.83 3.38
CA ARG A 11 9.83 53.02 3.03
C ARG A 11 9.19 53.64 1.79
N ASP A 12 9.59 53.22 0.60
CA ASP A 12 8.81 53.46 -0.60
C ASP A 12 8.92 52.30 -1.58
N ALA A 13 7.83 52.05 -2.31
CA ALA A 13 7.49 50.83 -3.03
C ALA A 13 8.66 50.19 -3.82
N ARG A 14 8.96 48.91 -3.52
CA ARG A 14 9.96 48.10 -4.24
C ARG A 14 9.50 47.86 -5.70
N ARG A 15 10.25 48.43 -6.66
CA ARG A 15 10.03 48.29 -8.11
C ARG A 15 10.23 46.82 -8.59
N PRO A 16 9.53 46.38 -9.66
CA PRO A 16 9.69 45.03 -10.21
C PRO A 16 11.10 44.82 -10.83
N PHE A 17 11.71 43.66 -10.56
CA PHE A 17 12.96 43.26 -11.19
C PHE A 17 12.73 42.85 -12.64
N ARG A 18 13.51 43.44 -13.56
CA ARG A 18 13.47 43.13 -15.00
C ARG A 18 14.65 42.24 -15.35
N PHE A 19 14.39 41.05 -15.88
CA PHE A 19 15.41 40.21 -16.52
C PHE A 19 15.07 40.03 -18.01
N LYS A 20 16.10 40.14 -18.86
CA LYS A 20 16.00 39.98 -20.32
C LYS A 20 16.72 38.70 -20.70
N ILE A 21 15.99 37.66 -21.11
CA ILE A 21 16.54 36.46 -21.75
C ILE A 21 15.89 36.36 -23.13
N CYS A 22 16.72 36.41 -24.17
CA CYS A 22 16.42 36.25 -25.59
C CYS A 22 15.02 36.70 -26.06
N CYS A 23 14.95 37.93 -26.59
CA CYS A 23 13.83 38.57 -27.32
C CYS A 23 12.44 38.63 -26.65
N CYS A 24 12.21 37.94 -25.54
CA CYS A 24 10.95 37.96 -24.80
C CYS A 24 11.11 38.73 -23.49
N ARG A 25 10.40 39.85 -23.35
CA ARG A 25 10.29 40.56 -22.05
C ARG A 25 9.26 39.83 -21.20
N ARG A 26 9.70 39.12 -20.14
CA ARG A 26 8.81 38.60 -19.10
C ARG A 26 8.82 39.54 -17.90
N ASN A 27 7.68 40.16 -17.62
CA ASN A 27 7.46 40.91 -16.39
C ASN A 27 7.00 39.94 -15.30
N PHE A 28 7.85 39.68 -14.31
CA PHE A 28 7.41 39.04 -13.07
C PHE A 28 6.91 40.12 -12.12
N ASN A 29 5.60 40.37 -12.14
CA ASN A 29 4.95 41.03 -11.02
C ASN A 29 4.87 40.00 -9.89
N PHE A 30 5.72 40.14 -8.87
CA PHE A 30 5.40 39.55 -7.58
C PHE A 30 4.12 40.24 -7.11
N ARG A 31 2.97 39.59 -7.30
CA ARG A 31 1.78 39.94 -6.53
C ARG A 31 2.17 39.78 -5.07
N GLU A 32 2.03 40.85 -4.29
CA GLU A 32 2.08 40.76 -2.83
C GLU A 32 1.26 39.55 -2.41
N VAL A 33 1.87 38.61 -1.68
CA VAL A 33 1.15 37.48 -1.10
C VAL A 33 0.27 38.07 -0.02
N ARG A 34 -0.95 38.47 -0.40
CA ARG A 34 -1.96 38.90 0.55
C ARG A 34 -2.46 37.67 1.28
N VAL A 35 -2.53 37.76 2.60
CA VAL A 35 -3.14 36.73 3.43
C VAL A 35 -4.59 36.56 2.95
N PRO A 36 -5.05 35.34 2.67
CA PRO A 36 -6.45 35.11 2.29
C PRO A 36 -7.45 35.69 3.29
N SER A 37 -8.57 36.25 2.80
CA SER A 37 -9.57 36.94 3.65
C SER A 37 -10.20 36.04 4.71
N ASP A 38 -10.31 34.76 4.39
CA ASP A 38 -10.87 33.72 5.23
C ASP A 38 -9.90 33.30 6.34
N VAL A 39 -8.58 33.32 6.08
CA VAL A 39 -7.53 33.22 7.10
C VAL A 39 -7.48 34.46 7.99
N GLN A 40 -7.72 35.66 7.42
CA GLN A 40 -7.82 36.91 8.21
C GLN A 40 -8.98 36.85 9.21
N LEU A 41 -10.18 36.50 8.74
CA LEU A 41 -11.37 36.36 9.59
C LEU A 41 -11.16 35.32 10.69
N LEU A 42 -10.52 34.19 10.35
CA LEU A 42 -10.19 33.16 11.32
C LEU A 42 -9.19 33.67 12.37
N PHE A 43 -8.16 34.40 11.96
CA PHE A 43 -7.21 35.00 12.89
C PHE A 43 -7.88 36.02 13.81
N GLU A 44 -8.75 36.88 13.28
CA GLU A 44 -9.52 37.87 14.04
C GLU A 44 -10.40 37.22 15.11
N GLN A 45 -11.05 36.10 14.80
CA GLN A 45 -11.89 35.36 15.76
C GLN A 45 -11.11 34.90 17.00
N TYR A 46 -9.81 34.60 16.84
CA TYR A 46 -8.97 34.07 17.91
C TYR A 46 -7.93 35.08 18.41
N SER A 47 -7.94 36.33 17.96
CA SER A 47 -6.95 37.35 18.34
C SER A 47 -7.59 38.57 19.00
N GLU A 48 -6.78 39.34 19.72
CA GLU A 48 -7.16 40.65 20.25
C GLU A 48 -6.11 41.66 19.82
N ASN A 49 -6.54 42.85 19.39
CA ASN A 49 -5.66 43.94 18.92
C ASN A 49 -4.65 43.49 17.84
N GLY A 50 -5.04 42.55 16.97
CA GLY A 50 -4.19 42.01 15.91
C GLY A 50 -3.11 41.02 16.38
N THR A 51 -3.25 40.48 17.60
CA THR A 51 -2.29 39.56 18.21
C THR A 51 -2.94 38.35 18.88
N MET A 52 -2.33 37.17 18.75
CA MET A 52 -2.70 35.96 19.50
C MET A 52 -1.67 35.70 20.58
N THR A 53 -2.13 35.69 21.83
CA THR A 53 -1.36 35.19 22.97
C THR A 53 -1.27 33.65 22.94
N ILE A 54 -0.48 33.06 23.85
CA ILE A 54 -0.45 31.60 24.03
C ILE A 54 -1.84 31.04 24.36
N GLY A 55 -2.63 31.76 25.16
CA GLY A 55 -4.01 31.35 25.49
C GLY A 55 -4.94 31.40 24.28
N HIS A 56 -4.81 32.44 23.45
CA HIS A 56 -5.53 32.55 22.19
C HIS A 56 -5.20 31.40 21.21
N LEU A 57 -3.92 31.07 21.08
CA LEU A 57 -3.48 29.95 20.25
C LEU A 57 -4.00 28.61 20.80
N GLN A 58 -3.91 28.36 22.11
CA GLN A 58 -4.46 27.15 22.71
C GLN A 58 -5.97 27.02 22.43
N ARG A 59 -6.74 28.10 22.59
CA ARG A 59 -8.17 28.11 22.28
C ARG A 59 -8.43 27.76 20.80
N PHE A 60 -7.65 28.32 19.88
CA PHE A 60 -7.71 27.97 18.46
C PHE A 60 -7.43 26.48 18.21
N LEU A 61 -6.40 25.91 18.87
CA LEU A 61 -6.08 24.48 18.73
C LEU A 61 -7.22 23.58 19.23
N ILE A 62 -7.86 23.94 20.35
CA ILE A 62 -8.95 23.16 20.94
C ILE A 62 -10.23 23.29 20.10
N GLU A 63 -10.65 24.51 19.79
CA GLU A 63 -11.97 24.78 19.21
C GLU A 63 -12.01 24.62 17.69
N TYR A 64 -10.96 25.06 16.99
CA TYR A 64 -10.93 25.07 15.52
C TYR A 64 -10.19 23.87 14.95
N GLN A 65 -9.02 23.50 15.51
CA GLN A 65 -8.28 22.32 15.08
C GLN A 65 -8.80 21.02 15.72
N GLU A 66 -9.79 21.11 16.62
CA GLU A 66 -10.41 20.00 17.35
C GLU A 66 -9.39 19.17 18.18
N LEU A 67 -8.26 19.77 18.58
CA LEU A 67 -7.25 19.16 19.44
C LEU A 67 -7.65 19.33 20.91
N LYS A 68 -8.63 18.53 21.36
CA LYS A 68 -9.26 18.64 22.70
C LYS A 68 -8.27 18.64 23.88
N ASN A 69 -7.13 17.99 23.72
CA ASN A 69 -6.10 17.86 24.76
C ASN A 69 -4.93 18.85 24.59
N ALA A 70 -5.04 19.84 23.70
CA ALA A 70 -3.96 20.80 23.46
C ALA A 70 -3.64 21.63 24.71
N THR A 71 -2.39 21.55 25.15
CA THR A 71 -1.89 22.22 26.34
C THR A 71 -1.33 23.62 26.01
N ARG A 72 -1.02 24.41 27.06
CA ARG A 72 -0.33 25.69 26.86
C ARG A 72 1.10 25.46 26.39
N GLU A 73 1.71 24.37 26.80
CA GLU A 73 3.04 23.91 26.43
C GLU A 73 3.09 23.59 24.93
N ASP A 74 2.07 22.93 24.38
CA ASP A 74 1.94 22.68 22.93
C ASP A 74 1.89 23.99 22.14
N ALA A 75 1.03 24.92 22.57
CA ALA A 75 0.91 26.24 21.97
C ALA A 75 2.23 27.04 22.08
N MET A 76 2.94 26.92 23.21
CA MET A 76 4.23 27.57 23.41
C MET A 76 5.33 26.96 22.52
N SER A 77 5.33 25.64 22.34
CA SER A 77 6.24 24.92 21.46
C SER A 77 6.08 25.36 19.99
N ILE A 78 4.83 25.47 19.53
CA ILE A 78 4.49 26.02 18.21
C ILE A 78 4.98 27.46 18.06
N LEU A 79 4.74 28.31 19.07
CA LEU A 79 5.22 29.69 19.04
C LEU A 79 6.76 29.73 18.97
N HIS A 80 7.44 28.86 19.70
CA HIS A 80 8.90 28.78 19.74
C HIS A 80 9.51 28.34 18.42
N SER A 81 8.93 27.37 17.72
CA SER A 81 9.46 26.91 16.44
C SER A 81 9.35 27.96 15.33
N LEU A 82 8.34 28.83 15.39
CA LEU A 82 8.15 29.94 14.44
C LEU A 82 9.14 31.10 14.69
N ARG A 83 9.87 31.10 15.82
CA ARG A 83 10.77 32.19 16.26
C ARG A 83 12.17 32.16 15.65
N HIS A 84 12.48 31.25 14.73
CA HIS A 84 13.84 31.08 14.16
C HIS A 84 14.45 32.32 13.47
N ARG A 85 13.76 33.47 13.39
CA ARG A 85 14.28 34.69 12.74
C ARG A 85 14.06 36.05 13.42
N ILE A 86 13.27 36.23 14.50
CA ILE A 86 13.09 37.57 15.13
C ILE A 86 12.86 37.49 16.65
N MET A 87 13.58 38.37 17.37
CA MET A 87 13.62 38.62 18.82
C MET A 87 12.27 38.71 19.57
N TYR A 88 12.27 38.16 20.79
CA TYR A 88 11.54 38.53 22.03
C TYR A 88 10.01 38.74 22.06
N ARG A 89 9.23 38.59 20.99
CA ARG A 89 7.75 38.72 21.09
C ARG A 89 7.06 37.44 21.58
N LYS A 90 6.18 37.56 22.59
CA LYS A 90 5.40 36.47 23.21
C LYS A 90 4.07 36.16 22.48
N GLU A 91 3.82 36.80 21.34
CA GLU A 91 2.52 36.81 20.66
C GLU A 91 2.68 36.57 19.15
N LEU A 92 1.70 35.92 18.53
CA LEU A 92 1.60 35.74 17.08
C LEU A 92 0.83 36.92 16.46
N ASN A 93 1.28 37.38 15.31
CA ASN A 93 0.49 38.26 14.45
C ASN A 93 -0.04 37.44 13.26
N LEU A 94 -0.81 38.07 12.38
CA LEU A 94 -1.41 37.40 11.22
C LEU A 94 -0.38 36.69 10.32
N ASP A 95 0.80 37.28 10.12
CA ASP A 95 1.87 36.66 9.32
C ASP A 95 2.43 35.40 10.01
N HIS A 96 2.65 35.45 11.32
CA HIS A 96 3.07 34.27 12.09
C HIS A 96 1.99 33.18 12.09
N PHE A 97 0.71 33.54 12.17
CA PHE A 97 -0.39 32.60 12.10
C PHE A 97 -0.47 31.93 10.71
N LEU A 98 -0.34 32.69 9.63
CA LEU A 98 -0.26 32.09 8.29
C LEU A 98 0.93 31.14 8.16
N ARG A 99 2.11 31.52 8.68
CA ARG A 99 3.28 30.63 8.69
C ARG A 99 3.04 29.36 9.49
N TYR A 100 2.38 29.45 10.64
CA TYR A 100 1.96 28.28 11.41
C TYR A 100 1.10 27.33 10.57
N LEU A 101 0.05 27.86 9.94
CA LEU A 101 -0.88 27.07 9.11
C LEU A 101 -0.18 26.33 7.97
N LEU A 102 0.90 26.91 7.44
CA LEU A 102 1.69 26.34 6.34
C LEU A 102 2.92 25.54 6.80
N SER A 103 3.15 25.45 8.11
CA SER A 103 4.33 24.79 8.68
C SER A 103 4.08 23.30 8.95
N ASP A 104 5.18 22.56 9.15
CA ASP A 104 5.15 21.16 9.56
C ASP A 104 4.52 20.94 10.95
N HIS A 105 4.26 22.00 11.71
CA HIS A 105 3.51 21.94 12.98
C HIS A 105 2.00 21.88 12.80
N ASN A 106 1.51 22.09 11.57
CA ASN A 106 0.10 21.98 11.24
C ASN A 106 -0.09 21.06 10.02
N PRO A 107 0.37 19.79 10.09
CA PRO A 107 0.32 18.89 8.96
C PRO A 107 -1.14 18.53 8.63
N PRO A 108 -1.47 18.29 7.34
CA PRO A 108 -2.82 17.91 6.92
C PRO A 108 -3.32 16.59 7.47
N ILE A 109 -2.39 15.77 7.94
CA ILE A 109 -2.64 14.48 8.55
C ILE A 109 -2.00 14.60 9.93
N ALA A 110 -2.78 14.33 10.98
CA ALA A 110 -2.27 14.31 12.34
C ALA A 110 -0.95 13.51 12.41
N PRO A 111 0.02 13.93 13.25
CA PRO A 111 1.26 13.19 13.41
C PRO A 111 0.98 11.69 13.60
N PRO A 112 1.78 10.80 13.00
CA PRO A 112 1.51 9.37 13.09
C PRO A 112 1.46 8.97 14.57
N LEU A 113 0.29 8.51 15.05
CA LEU A 113 0.09 7.96 16.41
C LEU A 113 0.84 6.62 16.63
N GLY A 114 1.81 6.32 15.78
CA GLY A 114 2.29 4.96 15.59
C GLY A 114 1.16 4.03 15.10
N VAL A 115 1.34 2.76 15.40
CA VAL A 115 0.36 1.71 15.14
C VAL A 115 -0.74 1.81 16.19
N HIS A 116 -1.99 2.00 15.76
CA HIS A 116 -3.13 2.26 16.64
C HIS A 116 -4.37 1.44 16.30
N HIS A 117 -4.37 0.72 15.17
CA HIS A 117 -5.39 -0.30 14.93
C HIS A 117 -5.12 -1.53 15.81
N ASP A 118 -6.18 -2.26 16.16
CA ASP A 118 -6.03 -3.61 16.71
C ASP A 118 -5.31 -4.51 15.70
N MET A 119 -4.20 -5.12 16.11
CA MET A 119 -3.33 -5.97 15.28
C MET A 119 -3.45 -7.47 15.62
N ASN A 120 -4.40 -7.85 16.49
CA ASN A 120 -4.59 -9.23 16.94
C ASN A 120 -5.67 -10.00 16.16
N ALA A 121 -6.37 -9.35 15.22
CA ALA A 121 -7.31 -10.04 14.34
C ALA A 121 -6.58 -10.85 13.24
N PRO A 122 -7.24 -11.79 12.56
CA PRO A 122 -6.66 -12.57 11.47
C PRO A 122 -6.12 -11.72 10.32
N LEU A 123 -5.05 -12.15 9.64
CA LEU A 123 -4.50 -11.44 8.46
C LEU A 123 -5.56 -11.08 7.40
N ALA A 124 -6.61 -11.90 7.24
CA ALA A 124 -7.70 -11.62 6.32
C ALA A 124 -8.46 -10.32 6.63
N HIS A 125 -8.36 -9.79 7.85
CA HIS A 125 -9.05 -8.58 8.29
C HIS A 125 -8.26 -7.29 7.99
N TYR A 126 -7.10 -7.38 7.31
CA TYR A 126 -6.26 -6.22 7.01
C TYR A 126 -6.03 -6.08 5.51
N TYR A 127 -6.07 -4.84 5.03
CA TYR A 127 -5.42 -4.49 3.77
C TYR A 127 -3.90 -4.53 3.96
N MET A 128 -3.21 -5.07 2.97
CA MET A 128 -1.77 -5.32 3.00
C MET A 128 -1.08 -4.55 1.88
N TYR A 129 -0.05 -3.79 2.22
CA TYR A 129 0.70 -3.02 1.23
C TYR A 129 1.44 -3.98 0.30
N THR A 130 0.97 -4.10 -0.95
CA THR A 130 1.36 -5.18 -1.87
C THR A 130 2.02 -4.67 -3.15
N GLY A 131 3.22 -5.18 -3.44
CA GLY A 131 3.92 -5.00 -4.70
C GLY A 131 3.62 -6.10 -5.73
N HIS A 132 3.65 -5.73 -7.00
CA HIS A 132 3.57 -6.60 -8.18
C HIS A 132 4.95 -6.68 -8.85
N ASN A 133 5.34 -7.87 -9.33
CA ASN A 133 6.62 -8.15 -10.01
C ASN A 133 7.78 -7.36 -9.41
N SER A 134 8.01 -7.53 -8.11
CA SER A 134 8.78 -6.60 -7.27
C SER A 134 10.27 -6.51 -7.61
N TYR A 135 10.74 -7.34 -8.54
CA TYR A 135 12.10 -7.39 -9.03
C TYR A 135 12.33 -6.49 -10.27
N LEU A 136 11.26 -6.05 -10.96
CA LEU A 136 11.39 -5.23 -12.17
C LEU A 136 11.77 -3.79 -11.86
N THR A 137 12.71 -3.24 -12.63
CA THR A 137 13.16 -1.85 -12.50
C THR A 137 12.37 -0.87 -13.36
N GLY A 138 11.62 -1.37 -14.34
CA GLY A 138 10.78 -0.55 -15.22
C GLY A 138 9.62 -1.35 -15.83
N ASN A 139 9.49 -1.27 -17.17
CA ASN A 139 8.41 -1.88 -17.94
C ASN A 139 8.38 -3.43 -17.88
N GLN A 140 7.25 -4.04 -18.23
CA GLN A 140 7.05 -5.49 -18.12
C GLN A 140 7.70 -6.31 -19.24
N LEU A 141 8.20 -5.70 -20.32
CA LEU A 141 8.64 -6.43 -21.52
C LEU A 141 10.16 -6.51 -21.68
N SER A 142 10.90 -5.45 -21.35
CA SER A 142 12.32 -5.33 -21.68
C SER A 142 13.16 -4.62 -20.62
N SER A 143 12.57 -4.24 -19.48
CA SER A 143 13.34 -3.61 -18.41
C SER A 143 14.24 -4.60 -17.67
N ASP A 144 15.19 -4.06 -16.92
CA ASP A 144 16.06 -4.88 -16.09
C ASP A 144 15.36 -5.41 -14.84
N SER A 145 15.85 -6.54 -14.33
CA SER A 145 15.50 -7.03 -13.00
C SER A 145 16.63 -6.84 -12.00
N SER A 146 16.30 -6.45 -10.77
CA SER A 146 17.27 -6.38 -9.67
C SER A 146 16.59 -6.51 -8.30
N SER A 147 17.39 -6.61 -7.24
CA SER A 147 16.88 -6.56 -5.86
C SER A 147 16.56 -5.13 -5.39
N GLU A 148 16.98 -4.09 -6.11
CA GLU A 148 16.84 -2.69 -5.67
C GLU A 148 15.38 -2.23 -5.53
N PRO A 149 14.45 -2.55 -6.46
CA PRO A 149 13.04 -2.21 -6.28
C PRO A 149 12.41 -2.90 -5.06
N ILE A 150 12.86 -4.12 -4.70
CA ILE A 150 12.46 -4.82 -3.47
C ILE A 150 12.89 -4.02 -2.25
N ILE A 151 14.15 -3.59 -2.19
CA ILE A 151 14.69 -2.79 -1.08
C ILE A 151 13.90 -1.48 -0.93
N LYS A 152 13.67 -0.76 -2.04
CA LYS A 152 12.89 0.48 -2.05
C LYS A 152 11.47 0.26 -1.57
N ALA A 153 10.80 -0.81 -2.02
CA ALA A 153 9.45 -1.18 -1.61
C ALA A 153 9.39 -1.47 -0.10
N LEU A 154 10.29 -2.29 0.43
CA LEU A 154 10.32 -2.64 1.86
C LEU A 154 10.58 -1.42 2.75
N LYS A 155 11.51 -0.52 2.37
CA LYS A 155 11.76 0.75 3.07
C LYS A 155 10.55 1.69 3.06
N LYS A 156 9.69 1.60 2.04
CA LYS A 156 8.41 2.35 1.98
C LYS A 156 7.30 1.74 2.84
N GLY A 157 7.49 0.53 3.38
CA GLY A 157 6.50 -0.17 4.18
C GLY A 157 5.73 -1.27 3.45
N VAL A 158 6.06 -1.60 2.19
CA VAL A 158 5.45 -2.73 1.45
C VAL A 158 5.64 -4.02 2.24
N ARG A 159 4.57 -4.79 2.42
CA ARG A 159 4.54 -6.04 3.22
C ARG A 159 4.39 -7.29 2.37
N VAL A 160 4.02 -7.15 1.10
CA VAL A 160 3.94 -8.29 0.18
C VAL A 160 4.77 -8.00 -1.06
N ILE A 161 5.68 -8.91 -1.41
CA ILE A 161 6.47 -8.84 -2.64
C ILE A 161 6.24 -10.08 -3.51
N LYS A 162 6.41 -9.94 -4.82
CA LYS A 162 6.30 -11.07 -5.79
C LYS A 162 7.64 -11.37 -6.44
N LEU A 163 8.01 -12.66 -6.44
CA LEU A 163 9.15 -13.19 -7.20
C LEU A 163 8.66 -14.30 -8.13
N ASP A 164 9.03 -14.21 -9.41
CA ASP A 164 8.66 -15.19 -10.43
C ASP A 164 9.85 -16.10 -10.67
N LEU A 165 9.73 -17.36 -10.24
CA LEU A 165 10.82 -18.32 -10.19
C LEU A 165 10.84 -19.15 -11.46
N TRP A 166 11.96 -19.10 -12.18
CA TRP A 166 12.18 -19.83 -13.41
C TRP A 166 13.49 -20.63 -13.36
N PRO A 167 13.56 -21.78 -14.06
CA PRO A 167 14.84 -22.42 -14.33
C PRO A 167 15.75 -21.50 -15.16
N ASP A 168 17.06 -21.57 -14.94
CA ASP A 168 18.04 -20.98 -15.84
C ASP A 168 18.08 -21.75 -17.19
N SER A 169 18.83 -21.23 -18.16
CA SER A 169 18.92 -21.85 -19.50
C SER A 169 19.46 -23.29 -19.48
N ARG A 170 20.19 -23.67 -18.43
CA ARG A 170 20.73 -25.02 -18.23
C ARG A 170 19.82 -25.92 -17.37
N GLY A 171 18.71 -25.40 -16.84
CA GLY A 171 17.77 -26.14 -16.00
C GLY A 171 18.28 -26.50 -14.59
N ASN A 172 19.42 -25.97 -14.16
CA ASN A 172 20.14 -26.41 -12.95
C ASN A 172 20.17 -25.35 -11.84
N LYS A 173 19.83 -24.10 -12.17
CA LYS A 173 19.74 -22.99 -11.21
C LYS A 173 18.38 -22.31 -11.32
N VAL A 174 18.05 -21.54 -10.29
CA VAL A 174 16.83 -20.75 -10.23
C VAL A 174 17.17 -19.29 -10.46
N LYS A 175 16.44 -18.65 -11.36
CA LYS A 175 16.48 -17.21 -11.62
C LYS A 175 15.12 -16.60 -11.32
N VAL A 176 15.12 -15.30 -11.02
CA VAL A 176 13.90 -14.49 -10.95
C VAL A 176 13.81 -13.67 -12.24
N SER A 177 12.71 -13.80 -12.97
CA SER A 177 12.52 -13.10 -14.25
C SER A 177 11.06 -13.10 -14.67
N HIS A 178 10.66 -12.13 -15.50
CA HIS A 178 9.33 -12.15 -16.11
C HIS A 178 9.36 -13.05 -17.34
N GLY A 179 8.75 -14.24 -17.23
CA GLY A 179 8.80 -15.27 -18.27
C GLY A 179 8.23 -14.81 -19.61
N ASN A 180 8.76 -15.37 -20.71
CA ASN A 180 8.35 -15.04 -22.08
C ASN A 180 8.48 -13.55 -22.44
N THR A 181 9.45 -12.86 -21.85
CA THR A 181 9.79 -11.46 -22.16
C THR A 181 11.29 -11.26 -22.34
N LEU A 182 11.70 -10.04 -22.71
CA LEU A 182 13.11 -9.62 -22.84
C LEU A 182 13.67 -9.03 -21.54
N THR A 183 12.95 -9.12 -20.42
CA THR A 183 13.44 -8.63 -19.13
C THR A 183 14.70 -9.40 -18.70
N SER A 184 15.70 -8.68 -18.20
CA SER A 184 16.92 -9.34 -17.70
C SER A 184 16.60 -10.13 -16.42
N PRO A 185 17.26 -11.28 -16.17
CA PRO A 185 17.03 -12.05 -14.95
C PRO A 185 17.84 -11.52 -13.76
N VAL A 186 17.38 -11.80 -12.54
CA VAL A 186 18.14 -11.57 -11.29
C VAL A 186 18.27 -12.86 -10.48
N ASP A 187 19.39 -13.01 -9.78
CA ASP A 187 19.64 -14.16 -8.90
C ASP A 187 18.68 -14.18 -7.70
N LEU A 188 18.13 -15.36 -7.40
CA LEU A 188 17.19 -15.54 -6.30
C LEU A 188 17.80 -15.18 -4.93
N ASN A 189 19.07 -15.55 -4.68
CA ASN A 189 19.71 -15.26 -3.39
C ASN A 189 19.83 -13.77 -3.16
N ARG A 190 20.07 -12.97 -4.20
CA ARG A 190 20.09 -11.50 -4.09
C ARG A 190 18.73 -10.96 -3.64
N CYS A 191 17.64 -11.44 -4.22
CA CYS A 191 16.28 -11.04 -3.83
C CYS A 191 15.93 -11.47 -2.40
N LEU A 192 16.26 -12.71 -2.02
CA LEU A 192 15.98 -13.22 -0.67
C LEU A 192 16.85 -12.52 0.40
N THR A 193 18.13 -12.28 0.11
CA THR A 193 19.04 -11.54 1.01
C THR A 193 18.57 -10.11 1.22
N ALA A 194 18.22 -9.41 0.13
CA ALA A 194 17.61 -8.08 0.23
C ALA A 194 16.32 -8.10 1.06
N THR A 195 15.49 -9.12 0.89
CA THR A 195 14.27 -9.25 1.71
C THR A 195 14.61 -9.47 3.18
N ARG A 196 15.55 -10.37 3.50
CA ARG A 196 16.00 -10.65 4.87
C ARG A 196 16.48 -9.39 5.59
N ASP A 197 17.28 -8.58 4.90
CA ASP A 197 17.96 -7.42 5.49
C ASP A 197 17.03 -6.22 5.67
N TYR A 198 16.05 -6.06 4.77
CA TYR A 198 15.17 -4.87 4.76
C TYR A 198 13.72 -5.15 5.17
N ALA A 199 13.32 -6.40 5.38
CA ALA A 199 11.93 -6.79 5.68
C ALA A 199 11.34 -5.97 6.83
N PHE A 200 12.12 -5.74 7.89
CA PHE A 200 11.60 -5.17 9.13
C PHE A 200 12.13 -3.77 9.49
N ILE A 201 12.67 -3.05 8.51
CA ILE A 201 13.18 -1.67 8.72
C ILE A 201 12.04 -0.67 8.90
N ALA A 202 11.00 -0.75 8.06
CA ALA A 202 9.88 0.19 8.12
C ALA A 202 8.74 -0.26 9.05
N SER A 203 8.67 -1.55 9.37
CA SER A 203 7.58 -2.16 10.13
C SER A 203 8.00 -3.49 10.73
N GLU A 204 7.52 -3.83 11.93
CA GLU A 204 7.81 -5.12 12.57
C GLU A 204 6.87 -6.24 12.12
N PHE A 205 5.75 -5.88 11.48
CA PHE A 205 4.73 -6.83 11.04
C PHE A 205 5.20 -7.70 9.88
N PRO A 206 4.58 -8.88 9.69
CA PRO A 206 5.04 -9.90 8.76
C PRO A 206 5.24 -9.40 7.33
N VAL A 207 6.20 -10.02 6.63
CA VAL A 207 6.38 -9.88 5.18
C VAL A 207 5.95 -11.16 4.49
N VAL A 208 5.16 -11.06 3.42
CA VAL A 208 4.77 -12.19 2.57
C VAL A 208 5.55 -12.14 1.26
N ILE A 209 6.18 -13.24 0.89
CA ILE A 209 6.78 -13.43 -0.43
C ILE A 209 5.86 -14.34 -1.23
N THR A 210 5.26 -13.80 -2.29
CA THR A 210 4.48 -14.61 -3.22
C THR A 210 5.40 -15.15 -4.31
N PHE A 211 5.55 -16.48 -4.38
CA PHE A 211 6.26 -17.12 -5.49
C PHE A 211 5.31 -17.48 -6.62
N GLU A 212 5.62 -17.01 -7.83
CA GLU A 212 5.09 -17.60 -9.06
C GLU A 212 6.05 -18.69 -9.53
N ASP A 213 5.69 -19.94 -9.25
CA ASP A 213 6.58 -21.08 -9.36
C ASP A 213 6.44 -21.80 -10.71
N HIS A 214 7.51 -21.76 -11.50
CA HIS A 214 7.68 -22.47 -12.78
C HIS A 214 8.79 -23.53 -12.72
N LEU A 215 9.14 -23.99 -11.52
CA LEU A 215 10.28 -24.87 -11.28
C LEU A 215 9.92 -26.36 -11.39
N THR A 216 10.95 -27.18 -11.60
CA THR A 216 10.88 -28.64 -11.44
C THR A 216 10.96 -29.02 -9.95
N PRO A 217 10.51 -30.24 -9.55
CA PRO A 217 10.58 -30.69 -8.15
C PRO A 217 11.99 -30.59 -7.55
N ARG A 218 13.01 -30.98 -8.31
CA ARG A 218 14.43 -30.85 -7.91
C ARG A 218 14.82 -29.40 -7.61
N LEU A 219 14.37 -28.44 -8.43
CA LEU A 219 14.64 -27.03 -8.21
C LEU A 219 13.80 -26.46 -7.05
N GLN A 220 12.57 -26.93 -6.85
CA GLN A 220 11.75 -26.57 -5.67
C GLN A 220 12.44 -26.96 -4.37
N ALA A 221 13.00 -28.16 -4.27
CA ALA A 221 13.77 -28.59 -3.10
C ALA A 221 15.01 -27.71 -2.87
N LYS A 222 15.69 -27.32 -3.95
CA LYS A 222 16.81 -26.36 -3.87
C LYS A 222 16.35 -25.00 -3.35
N VAL A 223 15.22 -24.48 -3.83
CA VAL A 223 14.62 -23.24 -3.29
C VAL A 223 14.26 -23.43 -1.82
N ALA A 224 13.73 -24.59 -1.43
CA ALA A 224 13.35 -24.83 -0.05
C ALA A 224 14.54 -24.69 0.92
N LYS A 225 15.67 -25.29 0.55
CA LYS A 225 16.93 -25.18 1.27
C LYS A 225 17.46 -23.74 1.31
N ILE A 226 17.43 -23.03 0.18
CA ILE A 226 17.88 -21.63 0.11
C ILE A 226 17.01 -20.73 1.00
N VAL A 227 15.69 -20.85 0.93
CA VAL A 227 14.74 -20.03 1.70
C VAL A 227 14.91 -20.30 3.20
N THR A 228 14.97 -21.57 3.60
CA THR A 228 15.17 -21.97 5.00
C THR A 228 16.48 -21.42 5.55
N LYS A 229 17.58 -21.58 4.80
CA LYS A 229 18.90 -21.05 5.17
C LYS A 229 18.95 -19.53 5.20
N THR A 230 18.25 -18.84 4.30
CA THR A 230 18.33 -17.37 4.20
C THR A 230 17.55 -16.69 5.34
N PHE A 231 16.38 -17.22 5.68
CA PHE A 231 15.49 -16.57 6.64
C PHE A 231 15.61 -17.13 8.06
N GLU A 232 16.07 -18.37 8.22
CA GLU A 232 16.32 -19.00 9.54
C GLU A 232 15.12 -18.79 10.49
N SER A 233 15.36 -18.22 11.67
CA SER A 233 14.33 -17.92 12.67
C SER A 233 13.28 -16.89 12.23
N LYS A 234 13.54 -16.10 11.18
CA LYS A 234 12.56 -15.17 10.59
C LYS A 234 11.57 -15.90 9.69
N LEU A 235 11.85 -17.10 9.20
CA LEU A 235 10.88 -17.85 8.40
C LEU A 235 9.72 -18.32 9.29
N HIS A 236 8.49 -18.15 8.82
CA HIS A 236 7.34 -18.83 9.40
C HIS A 236 7.06 -20.11 8.61
N GLN A 237 7.12 -21.24 9.31
CA GLN A 237 6.70 -22.53 8.81
C GLN A 237 5.37 -22.88 9.50
N PRO A 238 4.27 -23.06 8.76
CA PRO A 238 3.02 -23.51 9.35
C PRO A 238 3.20 -24.92 9.92
N GLY A 239 2.38 -25.27 10.92
CA GLY A 239 2.28 -26.65 11.40
C GLY A 239 1.73 -27.61 10.34
N THR A 240 1.60 -28.89 10.69
CA THR A 240 1.09 -29.94 9.79
C THR A 240 -0.40 -29.80 9.49
N ASP A 241 -1.15 -29.09 10.34
CA ASP A 241 -2.60 -29.00 10.27
C ASP A 241 -3.07 -27.84 9.38
N GLN A 242 -4.19 -28.06 8.67
CA GLN A 242 -4.81 -26.99 7.89
C GLN A 242 -5.37 -25.92 8.82
N LEU A 243 -5.02 -24.66 8.54
CA LEU A 243 -5.47 -23.53 9.35
C LEU A 243 -6.93 -23.19 9.02
N ALA A 244 -7.81 -23.24 10.03
CA ALA A 244 -9.18 -22.75 9.91
C ALA A 244 -9.26 -21.22 9.79
N GLU A 245 -8.22 -20.51 10.23
CA GLU A 245 -8.11 -19.05 10.19
C GLU A 245 -6.64 -18.62 10.06
N PHE A 246 -6.37 -17.46 9.45
CA PHE A 246 -5.01 -16.95 9.38
C PHE A 246 -4.55 -16.40 10.74
N PRO A 247 -3.28 -16.57 11.13
CA PRO A 247 -2.73 -15.91 12.32
C PRO A 247 -2.81 -14.38 12.18
N SER A 248 -2.66 -13.67 13.30
CA SER A 248 -2.70 -12.21 13.32
C SER A 248 -1.38 -11.58 12.88
N PRO A 249 -1.38 -10.32 12.39
CA PRO A 249 -0.15 -9.58 12.19
C PRO A 249 0.73 -9.53 13.44
N GLU A 250 0.12 -9.38 14.63
CA GLU A 250 0.82 -9.33 15.91
C GLU A 250 1.57 -10.64 16.23
N SER A 251 0.93 -11.80 16.09
CA SER A 251 1.57 -13.09 16.38
C SER A 251 2.65 -13.47 15.37
N LEU A 252 2.65 -12.83 14.20
CA LEU A 252 3.60 -13.03 13.11
C LEU A 252 4.67 -11.93 13.03
N LYS A 253 4.84 -11.12 14.08
CA LYS A 253 5.90 -10.10 14.12
C LYS A 253 7.27 -10.70 13.81
N LYS A 254 8.04 -9.97 12.99
CA LYS A 254 9.37 -10.34 12.48
C LYS A 254 9.40 -11.67 11.70
N LYS A 255 8.25 -12.13 11.20
CA LYS A 255 8.16 -13.33 10.38
C LYS A 255 8.03 -13.05 8.88
N ILE A 256 8.60 -13.94 8.09
CA ILE A 256 8.53 -13.99 6.62
C ILE A 256 7.70 -15.22 6.25
N LEU A 257 6.63 -15.00 5.50
CA LEU A 257 5.69 -16.04 5.07
C LEU A 257 5.87 -16.29 3.57
N ILE A 258 5.88 -17.55 3.16
CA ILE A 258 5.85 -17.91 1.74
C ILE A 258 4.41 -18.18 1.31
N SER A 259 4.00 -17.56 0.20
CA SER A 259 2.72 -17.84 -0.45
C SER A 259 2.93 -18.36 -1.86
N THR A 260 2.53 -19.59 -2.11
CA THR A 260 2.58 -20.17 -3.45
C THR A 260 1.56 -21.31 -3.61
N LYS A 261 1.49 -21.89 -4.80
CA LYS A 261 0.67 -23.06 -5.08
C LYS A 261 1.38 -24.31 -4.53
N PRO A 262 0.66 -25.27 -3.95
CA PRO A 262 1.24 -26.57 -3.64
C PRO A 262 1.84 -27.23 -4.90
N PRO A 263 2.91 -28.05 -4.76
CA PRO A 263 3.49 -28.78 -5.87
C PRO A 263 2.46 -29.58 -6.67
N LYS A 264 2.58 -29.59 -8.00
CA LYS A 264 1.60 -30.21 -8.92
C LYS A 264 1.45 -31.72 -8.66
N GLU A 265 2.55 -32.41 -8.37
CA GLU A 265 2.57 -33.85 -8.08
C GLU A 265 1.84 -34.20 -6.78
N TYR A 266 1.93 -33.34 -5.76
CA TYR A 266 1.16 -33.51 -4.53
C TYR A 266 -0.36 -33.42 -4.80
N LEU A 267 -0.78 -32.47 -5.63
CA LEU A 267 -2.19 -32.34 -6.01
C LEU A 267 -2.70 -33.56 -6.79
N LYS A 268 -1.83 -34.18 -7.62
CA LYS A 268 -2.15 -35.44 -8.30
C LYS A 268 -2.34 -36.58 -7.30
N ARG A 269 -1.43 -36.73 -6.32
CA ARG A 269 -1.51 -37.72 -5.24
C ARG A 269 -2.76 -37.55 -4.35
N GLN A 270 -3.10 -36.31 -3.99
CA GLN A 270 -4.34 -36.03 -3.27
C GLN A 270 -5.56 -36.42 -4.11
N SER A 271 -5.58 -36.08 -5.39
CA SER A 271 -6.71 -36.43 -6.26
C SER A 271 -6.81 -37.92 -6.55
N SER A 272 -5.70 -38.69 -6.49
CA SER A 272 -5.75 -40.15 -6.61
C SER A 272 -6.22 -40.79 -5.32
N MET A 273 -5.79 -40.29 -4.15
CA MET A 273 -6.28 -40.77 -2.84
C MET A 273 -7.76 -40.43 -2.60
N GLU A 274 -8.23 -39.25 -3.02
CA GLU A 274 -9.66 -38.89 -2.98
C GLU A 274 -10.49 -39.79 -3.90
N LYS A 275 -9.94 -40.20 -5.05
CA LYS A 275 -10.59 -41.16 -5.97
C LYS A 275 -10.56 -42.60 -5.44
N GLU A 276 -9.48 -43.02 -4.79
CA GLU A 276 -9.38 -44.34 -4.14
C GLU A 276 -10.37 -44.47 -2.97
N TYR A 277 -10.64 -43.36 -2.25
CA TYR A 277 -11.64 -43.34 -1.17
C TYR A 277 -13.08 -43.39 -1.72
N ASP A 278 -13.35 -42.79 -2.88
CA ASP A 278 -14.63 -42.92 -3.59
C ASP A 278 -14.80 -44.30 -4.28
N SER A 279 -13.70 -44.96 -4.66
CA SER A 279 -13.73 -46.30 -5.28
C SER A 279 -13.65 -47.46 -4.27
N ALA A 280 -13.47 -47.19 -2.98
CA ALA A 280 -13.47 -48.20 -1.92
C ALA A 280 -14.88 -48.76 -1.59
N GLN A 281 -15.90 -48.47 -2.41
CA GLN A 281 -17.22 -49.11 -2.37
C GLN A 281 -17.47 -50.15 -3.49
N SER A 282 -16.46 -50.53 -4.25
CA SER A 282 -16.57 -51.68 -5.17
C SER A 282 -15.24 -52.41 -5.26
N GLU A 283 -15.19 -53.61 -4.67
CA GLU A 283 -14.16 -54.60 -4.95
C GLU A 283 -14.17 -54.93 -6.45
N GLU A 284 -13.05 -54.78 -7.13
CA GLU A 284 -12.47 -55.84 -7.99
C GLU A 284 -11.07 -55.46 -8.50
N LEU A 285 -10.23 -56.48 -8.56
CA LEU A 285 -8.82 -56.48 -8.91
C LEU A 285 -8.61 -56.21 -10.41
N SER A 286 -7.64 -55.36 -10.77
CA SER A 286 -6.81 -55.57 -11.98
C SER A 286 -5.52 -54.76 -11.93
N ASP A 287 -4.52 -55.29 -12.63
CA ASP A 287 -3.11 -55.23 -12.33
C ASP A 287 -2.38 -53.89 -12.51
N LYS A 288 -1.30 -53.78 -11.75
CA LYS A 288 -0.29 -52.72 -11.72
C LYS A 288 0.49 -52.63 -13.04
N GLU A 289 0.61 -51.43 -13.60
CA GLU A 289 1.85 -51.01 -14.27
C GLU A 289 2.60 -50.06 -13.34
N GLY A 290 3.68 -50.57 -12.75
CA GLY A 290 4.59 -49.79 -11.92
C GLY A 290 5.41 -48.83 -12.78
N SER A 291 5.14 -47.53 -12.65
CA SER A 291 6.13 -46.52 -13.04
C SER A 291 7.26 -46.55 -12.01
N ASP A 292 8.40 -47.05 -12.43
CA ASP A 292 9.66 -47.02 -11.69
C ASP A 292 10.03 -45.56 -11.39
N TRP A 293 9.97 -45.18 -10.12
CA TRP A 293 10.40 -43.87 -9.64
C TRP A 293 11.42 -44.09 -8.54
N ASP A 294 12.62 -43.53 -8.74
CA ASP A 294 13.70 -43.50 -7.78
C ASP A 294 13.18 -43.14 -6.37
N GLU A 295 13.54 -43.95 -5.38
CA GLU A 295 13.11 -43.76 -3.99
C GLU A 295 13.55 -42.40 -3.41
N GLU A 296 14.58 -41.78 -3.99
CA GLU A 296 15.01 -40.43 -3.64
C GLU A 296 13.93 -39.37 -3.95
N GLU A 297 13.21 -39.45 -5.09
CA GLU A 297 12.19 -38.46 -5.45
C GLU A 297 10.96 -38.50 -4.51
N LYS A 298 10.65 -39.66 -3.92
CA LYS A 298 9.55 -39.82 -2.96
C LYS A 298 9.75 -39.00 -1.68
N ASN A 299 11.00 -38.70 -1.31
CA ASN A 299 11.37 -37.93 -0.12
C ASN A 299 11.56 -36.42 -0.35
N VAL A 300 11.44 -35.93 -1.60
CA VAL A 300 11.73 -34.51 -1.98
C VAL A 300 10.54 -33.57 -1.72
N PHE A 301 9.32 -34.12 -1.67
CA PHE A 301 8.05 -33.38 -1.57
C PHE A 301 7.74 -32.61 -0.27
N PRO A 302 8.20 -33.03 0.92
CA PRO A 302 7.78 -32.38 2.15
C PRO A 302 8.39 -30.97 2.27
N GLU A 303 9.69 -30.80 2.01
CA GLU A 303 10.43 -29.59 2.38
C GLU A 303 9.82 -28.31 1.79
N TYR A 304 9.57 -28.29 0.47
CA TYR A 304 9.02 -27.09 -0.19
C TYR A 304 7.57 -26.82 0.24
N LYS A 305 6.78 -27.88 0.47
CA LYS A 305 5.40 -27.75 0.96
C LYS A 305 5.35 -27.17 2.37
N HIS A 306 6.24 -27.60 3.26
CA HIS A 306 6.33 -27.09 4.64
C HIS A 306 6.71 -25.61 4.73
N LEU A 307 7.17 -24.99 3.64
CA LEU A 307 7.37 -23.54 3.58
C LEU A 307 6.09 -22.75 3.36
N ILE A 308 5.05 -23.37 2.79
CA ILE A 308 3.89 -22.65 2.26
C ILE A 308 2.94 -22.25 3.40
N ALA A 309 3.18 -21.09 3.99
CA ALA A 309 2.31 -20.49 5.00
C ALA A 309 0.94 -20.06 4.45
N ILE A 310 0.89 -19.61 3.18
CA ILE A 310 -0.36 -19.13 2.55
C ILE A 310 -0.57 -19.85 1.22
N HIS A 311 -1.48 -20.82 1.24
CA HIS A 311 -1.81 -21.64 0.08
C HIS A 311 -2.55 -20.84 -1.00
N ALA A 312 -1.94 -20.73 -2.17
CA ALA A 312 -2.58 -20.14 -3.34
C ALA A 312 -3.44 -21.18 -4.06
N GLY A 313 -4.75 -20.90 -4.14
CA GLY A 313 -5.70 -21.69 -4.93
C GLY A 313 -5.73 -21.26 -6.40
N LYS A 314 -6.16 -22.18 -7.28
CA LYS A 314 -6.63 -21.82 -8.62
C LYS A 314 -8.14 -21.67 -8.59
N PRO A 315 -8.70 -20.66 -9.27
CA PRO A 315 -10.10 -20.71 -9.64
C PRO A 315 -10.34 -21.98 -10.48
N LYS A 316 -11.23 -22.88 -10.04
CA LYS A 316 -11.62 -24.08 -10.81
C LYS A 316 -13.05 -23.89 -11.31
N GLY A 317 -13.24 -24.01 -12.62
CA GLY A 317 -14.55 -23.83 -13.26
C GLY A 317 -14.98 -22.35 -13.32
N ARG A 318 -16.30 -22.09 -13.26
CA ARG A 318 -16.82 -20.72 -13.19
C ARG A 318 -16.22 -20.00 -11.98
N LEU A 319 -15.86 -18.73 -12.16
CA LEU A 319 -15.29 -17.86 -11.12
C LEU A 319 -16.10 -17.88 -9.81
N THR A 320 -17.42 -18.05 -9.88
CA THR A 320 -18.33 -18.20 -8.72
C THR A 320 -18.02 -19.40 -7.84
N ASN A 321 -17.72 -20.57 -8.44
CA ASN A 321 -17.37 -21.78 -7.69
C ASN A 321 -16.06 -21.60 -6.93
N SER A 322 -15.22 -20.68 -7.39
CA SER A 322 -13.94 -20.37 -6.76
C SER A 322 -14.11 -19.49 -5.52
N LEU A 323 -15.22 -18.78 -5.37
CA LEU A 323 -15.53 -18.01 -4.16
C LEU A 323 -16.17 -18.85 -3.03
N ARG A 324 -16.37 -20.17 -3.24
CA ARG A 324 -16.84 -21.07 -2.18
C ARG A 324 -15.88 -21.03 -0.98
N ILE A 325 -16.47 -20.83 0.19
CA ILE A 325 -15.75 -20.75 1.47
C ILE A 325 -15.74 -22.15 2.08
N ASP A 326 -14.55 -22.62 2.41
CA ASP A 326 -14.37 -23.81 3.23
C ASP A 326 -14.19 -23.36 4.68
N THR A 327 -15.02 -23.88 5.59
CA THR A 327 -14.98 -23.50 7.00
C THR A 327 -13.80 -24.11 7.73
N SER A 328 -13.23 -25.20 7.22
CA SER A 328 -12.10 -25.91 7.84
C SER A 328 -10.73 -25.37 7.41
N LYS A 329 -10.66 -24.65 6.27
CA LYS A 329 -9.38 -24.18 5.72
C LYS A 329 -9.45 -22.78 5.11
N VAL A 330 -8.40 -21.99 5.35
CA VAL A 330 -8.18 -20.73 4.64
C VAL A 330 -7.31 -20.91 3.40
N ARG A 331 -7.54 -20.04 2.40
CA ARG A 331 -6.72 -19.98 1.19
C ARG A 331 -6.57 -18.56 0.67
N ARG A 332 -5.68 -18.41 -0.31
CA ARG A 332 -5.53 -17.20 -1.11
C ARG A 332 -5.99 -17.45 -2.55
N LEU A 333 -6.77 -16.53 -3.11
CA LEU A 333 -7.04 -16.47 -4.55
C LEU A 333 -6.35 -15.29 -5.21
N SER A 334 -6.16 -15.37 -6.52
CA SER A 334 -5.63 -14.26 -7.33
C SER A 334 -6.53 -14.01 -8.52
N LEU A 335 -6.90 -12.76 -8.74
CA LEU A 335 -7.65 -12.29 -9.90
C LEU A 335 -6.90 -11.13 -10.54
N SER A 336 -6.92 -11.05 -11.85
CA SER A 336 -6.53 -9.85 -12.58
C SER A 336 -7.53 -8.72 -12.29
N GLU A 337 -7.14 -7.47 -12.55
CA GLU A 337 -8.07 -6.34 -12.44
C GLU A 337 -9.33 -6.51 -13.33
N GLN A 338 -9.21 -7.17 -14.48
CA GLN A 338 -10.33 -7.41 -15.39
C GLN A 338 -11.30 -8.46 -14.83
N GLU A 339 -10.76 -9.57 -14.31
CA GLU A 339 -11.58 -10.58 -13.63
C GLU A 339 -12.30 -9.99 -12.40
N LEU A 340 -11.65 -9.07 -11.68
CA LEU A 340 -12.28 -8.35 -10.57
C LEU A 340 -13.44 -7.46 -11.06
N GLU A 341 -13.24 -6.69 -12.13
CA GLU A 341 -14.30 -5.85 -12.71
C GLU A 341 -15.51 -6.69 -13.09
N GLU A 342 -15.32 -7.81 -13.78
CA GLU A 342 -16.41 -8.70 -14.20
C GLU A 342 -17.14 -9.34 -13.03
N ILE A 343 -16.40 -9.86 -12.04
CA ILE A 343 -17.01 -10.60 -10.93
C ILE A 343 -17.62 -9.67 -9.89
N SER A 344 -17.11 -8.44 -9.72
CA SER A 344 -17.67 -7.45 -8.80
C SER A 344 -19.09 -7.02 -9.19
N GLN A 345 -19.38 -6.93 -10.48
CA GLN A 345 -20.69 -6.58 -11.00
C GLN A 345 -21.74 -7.67 -10.75
N LYS A 346 -21.34 -8.94 -10.83
CA LYS A 346 -22.26 -10.09 -10.78
C LYS A 346 -22.34 -10.73 -9.39
N HIS A 347 -21.25 -10.68 -8.62
CA HIS A 347 -21.05 -11.46 -7.39
C HIS A 347 -20.34 -10.64 -6.30
N GLY A 348 -20.59 -9.33 -6.23
CA GLY A 348 -19.92 -8.43 -5.29
C GLY A 348 -20.06 -8.83 -3.81
N GLN A 349 -21.24 -9.30 -3.37
CA GLN A 349 -21.42 -9.78 -2.00
C GLN A 349 -20.66 -11.08 -1.72
N ASP A 350 -20.54 -11.97 -2.71
CA ASP A 350 -19.76 -13.20 -2.56
C ASP A 350 -18.26 -12.89 -2.43
N LEU A 351 -17.75 -11.86 -3.12
CA LEU A 351 -16.40 -11.35 -2.91
C LEU A 351 -16.20 -10.85 -1.47
N VAL A 352 -17.12 -10.02 -0.97
CA VAL A 352 -17.04 -9.51 0.41
C VAL A 352 -17.01 -10.68 1.39
N ARG A 353 -17.96 -11.62 1.28
CA ARG A 353 -18.02 -12.81 2.13
C ARG A 353 -16.73 -13.65 2.03
N PHE A 354 -16.20 -13.85 0.83
CA PHE A 354 -14.94 -14.59 0.64
C PHE A 354 -13.78 -13.93 1.38
N THR A 355 -13.66 -12.60 1.29
CA THR A 355 -12.54 -11.85 1.87
C THR A 355 -12.62 -11.65 3.39
N GLN A 356 -13.75 -11.99 4.04
CA GLN A 356 -13.84 -12.00 5.50
C GLN A 356 -12.92 -13.06 6.11
N LYS A 357 -12.80 -14.23 5.46
CA LYS A 357 -12.00 -15.36 5.94
C LYS A 357 -10.75 -15.63 5.11
N ASN A 358 -10.84 -15.44 3.79
CA ASN A 358 -9.78 -15.78 2.85
C ASN A 358 -9.02 -14.55 2.35
N LEU A 359 -7.83 -14.76 1.80
CA LEU A 359 -7.07 -13.69 1.16
C LEU A 359 -7.41 -13.60 -0.33
N LEU A 360 -7.65 -12.38 -0.81
CA LEU A 360 -7.82 -12.08 -2.23
C LEU A 360 -6.70 -11.15 -2.69
N ARG A 361 -5.96 -11.61 -3.69
CA ARG A 361 -4.94 -10.83 -4.38
C ARG A 361 -5.46 -10.34 -5.72
N ILE A 362 -5.34 -9.05 -5.97
CA ILE A 362 -5.65 -8.44 -7.26
C ILE A 362 -4.32 -8.04 -7.91
N TYR A 363 -4.18 -8.23 -9.22
CA TYR A 363 -2.96 -7.86 -9.94
C TYR A 363 -3.24 -7.15 -11.27
N PRO A 364 -2.30 -6.31 -11.75
CA PRO A 364 -2.44 -5.60 -13.01
C PRO A 364 -2.58 -6.58 -14.18
N LYS A 365 -3.42 -6.25 -15.16
CA LYS A 365 -3.57 -7.02 -16.40
C LYS A 365 -2.30 -6.96 -17.24
N CYS A 366 -2.07 -8.00 -18.03
CA CYS A 366 -0.86 -8.14 -18.85
C CYS A 366 -0.68 -7.02 -19.89
N THR A 367 -1.76 -6.35 -20.33
CA THR A 367 -1.69 -5.24 -21.30
C THR A 367 -1.09 -3.95 -20.73
N ARG A 368 -0.81 -3.90 -19.42
CA ARG A 368 -0.09 -2.78 -18.77
C ARG A 368 1.43 -2.96 -18.91
N PHE A 369 1.90 -3.03 -20.15
CA PHE A 369 3.31 -3.26 -20.47
C PHE A 369 4.22 -2.16 -19.92
N ASP A 370 3.72 -0.93 -19.84
CA ASP A 370 4.40 0.24 -19.27
C ASP A 370 4.50 0.21 -17.73
N SER A 371 3.96 -0.82 -17.07
CA SER A 371 3.86 -0.91 -15.61
C SER A 371 2.98 0.17 -14.98
N SER A 372 1.98 0.69 -15.71
CA SER A 372 0.89 1.47 -15.14
C SER A 372 0.11 0.68 -14.10
N ASN A 373 -0.66 1.38 -13.27
CA ASN A 373 -1.48 0.80 -12.21
C ASN A 373 -2.97 1.08 -12.42
N TYR A 374 -3.82 0.25 -11.81
CA TYR A 374 -5.28 0.30 -11.88
C TYR A 374 -5.88 1.01 -10.65
N ASP A 375 -7.19 1.28 -10.65
CA ASP A 375 -7.86 1.87 -9.49
C ASP A 375 -7.94 0.88 -8.33
N PRO A 376 -7.32 1.14 -7.16
CA PRO A 376 -7.33 0.21 -6.05
C PRO A 376 -8.68 0.14 -5.32
N LEU A 377 -9.54 1.15 -5.49
CA LEU A 377 -10.77 1.29 -4.72
C LEU A 377 -11.72 0.13 -4.96
N LEU A 378 -11.84 -0.35 -6.21
CA LEU A 378 -12.71 -1.48 -6.53
C LEU A 378 -12.33 -2.73 -5.72
N GLY A 379 -11.04 -3.01 -5.59
CA GLY A 379 -10.55 -4.13 -4.78
C GLY A 379 -10.83 -3.93 -3.29
N TRP A 380 -10.48 -2.77 -2.74
CA TRP A 380 -10.68 -2.49 -1.32
C TRP A 380 -12.15 -2.45 -0.91
N MET A 381 -13.04 -1.91 -1.74
CA MET A 381 -14.50 -1.91 -1.51
C MET A 381 -15.08 -3.32 -1.38
N HIS A 382 -14.45 -4.32 -2.02
CA HIS A 382 -14.83 -5.73 -1.93
C HIS A 382 -13.99 -6.50 -0.91
N GLY A 383 -13.20 -5.80 -0.09
CA GLY A 383 -12.39 -6.39 0.97
C GLY A 383 -11.09 -7.08 0.49
N ALA A 384 -10.66 -6.90 -0.75
CA ALA A 384 -9.42 -7.51 -1.23
C ALA A 384 -8.20 -6.97 -0.46
N GLN A 385 -7.45 -7.86 0.17
CA GLN A 385 -6.34 -7.52 1.06
C GLN A 385 -5.08 -7.16 0.28
N MET A 386 -4.79 -7.92 -0.78
CA MET A 386 -3.52 -7.85 -1.49
C MET A 386 -3.73 -7.21 -2.87
N VAL A 387 -4.01 -5.91 -2.89
CA VAL A 387 -4.17 -5.13 -4.13
C VAL A 387 -2.76 -4.77 -4.63
N ALA A 388 -2.24 -5.51 -5.61
CA ALA A 388 -0.84 -5.49 -5.99
C ALA A 388 -0.52 -4.42 -7.03
N PHE A 389 0.51 -3.61 -6.76
CA PHE A 389 0.90 -2.47 -7.60
C PHE A 389 2.32 -2.60 -8.13
N ASN A 390 2.55 -2.16 -9.37
CA ASN A 390 3.88 -1.95 -9.92
C ASN A 390 4.53 -0.77 -9.19
N MET A 391 5.42 -1.05 -8.24
CA MET A 391 6.02 -0.06 -7.33
C MET A 391 7.09 0.81 -8.00
N GLN A 392 7.62 0.35 -9.13
CA GLN A 392 8.56 1.07 -10.00
C GLN A 392 7.87 2.07 -10.93
N GLY A 393 6.54 1.99 -11.05
CA GLY A 393 5.75 2.90 -11.88
C GLY A 393 5.53 4.27 -11.25
N TYR A 394 4.62 5.04 -11.84
CA TYR A 394 4.21 6.36 -11.36
C TYR A 394 2.71 6.58 -11.62
N GLY A 395 2.16 7.65 -11.04
CA GLY A 395 0.83 8.15 -11.37
C GLY A 395 -0.18 8.09 -10.23
N LYS A 396 -1.38 8.60 -10.52
CA LYS A 396 -2.47 8.85 -9.56
C LYS A 396 -2.74 7.68 -8.62
N TYR A 397 -2.90 6.48 -9.17
CA TYR A 397 -3.30 5.32 -8.37
C TYR A 397 -2.18 4.85 -7.43
N LEU A 398 -0.91 4.99 -7.85
CA LEU A 398 0.21 4.70 -6.96
C LEU A 398 0.23 5.66 -5.77
N TRP A 399 -0.04 6.95 -6.00
CA TRP A 399 -0.14 7.93 -4.91
C TRP A 399 -1.33 7.67 -3.96
N ILE A 400 -2.48 7.24 -4.49
CA ILE A 400 -3.63 6.83 -3.67
C ILE A 400 -3.24 5.66 -2.77
N MET A 401 -2.55 4.67 -3.34
CA MET A 401 -2.09 3.51 -2.61
C MET A 401 -1.04 3.86 -1.54
N GLU A 402 -0.04 4.66 -1.90
CA GLU A 402 0.95 5.18 -0.93
C GLU A 402 0.28 6.00 0.18
N GLY A 403 -0.75 6.78 -0.14
CA GLY A 403 -1.55 7.55 0.81
C GLY A 403 -2.34 6.65 1.78
N MET A 404 -3.03 5.63 1.27
CA MET A 404 -3.76 4.65 2.09
C MET A 404 -2.85 3.99 3.13
N PHE A 405 -1.65 3.58 2.73
CA PHE A 405 -0.69 2.93 3.63
C PHE A 405 0.20 3.90 4.41
N LYS A 406 -0.04 5.22 4.36
CA LYS A 406 0.45 6.13 5.40
C LYS A 406 -0.32 5.98 6.72
N ALA A 407 -1.53 5.42 6.68
CA ALA A 407 -2.34 5.14 7.86
C ALA A 407 -1.67 4.11 8.79
N ASN A 408 -2.19 4.02 10.02
CA ASN A 408 -1.76 3.04 11.03
C ASN A 408 -0.24 3.00 11.28
N GLY A 409 0.38 4.17 11.41
CA GLY A 409 1.82 4.27 11.68
C GLY A 409 2.70 3.83 10.52
N ARG A 410 2.19 3.82 9.28
CA ARG A 410 2.89 3.36 8.07
C ARG A 410 3.37 1.91 8.13
N CYS A 411 2.72 1.10 8.96
CA CYS A 411 3.19 -0.25 9.25
C CYS A 411 2.91 -1.25 8.10
N GLY A 412 2.21 -0.80 7.05
CA GLY A 412 1.88 -1.59 5.86
C GLY A 412 0.66 -2.50 6.01
N TYR A 413 -0.02 -2.43 7.17
CA TYR A 413 -1.28 -3.12 7.46
C TYR A 413 -2.34 -2.11 7.92
N VAL A 414 -3.51 -2.15 7.31
CA VAL A 414 -4.65 -1.29 7.65
C VAL A 414 -5.86 -2.17 7.89
N LYS A 415 -6.41 -2.18 9.11
CA LYS A 415 -7.60 -2.98 9.45
C LYS A 415 -8.76 -2.55 8.56
N LYS A 416 -9.52 -3.52 8.04
CA LYS A 416 -10.72 -3.25 7.26
C LYS A 416 -11.78 -2.58 8.15
N PRO A 417 -12.65 -1.74 7.58
CA PRO A 417 -13.83 -1.25 8.28
C PRO A 417 -14.71 -2.40 8.80
N ASP A 418 -15.34 -2.20 9.96
CA ASP A 418 -16.14 -3.24 10.63
C ASP A 418 -17.29 -3.75 9.75
N PHE A 419 -17.89 -2.90 8.92
CA PHE A 419 -18.97 -3.31 8.01
C PHE A 419 -18.53 -4.29 6.91
N LEU A 420 -17.23 -4.39 6.61
CA LEU A 420 -16.70 -5.44 5.72
C LEU A 420 -16.39 -6.74 6.47
N LEU A 421 -16.36 -6.69 7.79
CA LEU A 421 -16.05 -7.82 8.68
C LEU A 421 -17.30 -8.44 9.31
N ASP A 422 -18.45 -7.75 9.25
CA ASP A 422 -19.74 -8.24 9.73
C ASP A 422 -20.22 -9.48 8.94
N LYS A 423 -20.30 -10.61 9.63
CA LYS A 423 -20.72 -11.90 9.06
C LYS A 423 -22.23 -12.03 8.96
N ASP A 424 -22.97 -11.30 9.79
CA ASP A 424 -24.43 -11.34 9.86
C ASP A 424 -25.03 -10.42 8.78
N HIS A 425 -24.36 -9.29 8.49
CA HIS A 425 -24.77 -8.33 7.48
C HIS A 425 -23.72 -8.12 6.39
N ILE A 426 -23.75 -8.99 5.37
CA ILE A 426 -22.82 -8.90 4.25
C ILE A 426 -23.04 -7.60 3.45
N PHE A 427 -22.05 -6.71 3.53
CA PHE A 427 -22.02 -5.45 2.78
C PHE A 427 -22.25 -5.69 1.28
N ASN A 428 -23.13 -4.89 0.69
CA ASN A 428 -23.40 -4.91 -0.74
C ASN A 428 -22.84 -3.63 -1.40
N PRO A 429 -21.69 -3.72 -2.10
CA PRO A 429 -21.06 -2.56 -2.75
C PRO A 429 -21.92 -1.90 -3.84
N ALA A 430 -22.90 -2.62 -4.41
CA ALA A 430 -23.79 -2.08 -5.44
C ALA A 430 -24.99 -1.31 -4.86
N LYS A 431 -25.27 -1.43 -3.56
CA LYS A 431 -26.36 -0.66 -2.94
C LYS A 431 -25.96 0.81 -2.88
N PRO A 432 -26.79 1.73 -3.39
CA PRO A 432 -26.54 3.15 -3.25
C PRO A 432 -26.55 3.53 -1.77
N LEU A 433 -25.44 4.07 -1.29
CA LEU A 433 -25.34 4.62 0.05
C LEU A 433 -25.61 6.13 0.01
N PRO A 434 -26.20 6.71 1.07
CA PRO A 434 -26.34 8.16 1.15
C PRO A 434 -24.95 8.81 1.04
N VAL A 435 -24.77 9.61 -0.01
CA VAL A 435 -23.51 10.32 -0.24
C VAL A 435 -23.32 11.33 0.88
N LYS A 436 -22.37 11.08 1.77
CA LYS A 436 -21.85 12.12 2.66
C LYS A 436 -21.00 13.07 1.82
N THR A 437 -21.60 14.16 1.35
CA THR A 437 -20.91 15.23 0.60
C THR A 437 -20.00 16.09 1.49
N ASN A 438 -20.12 15.95 2.81
CA ASN A 438 -19.35 16.70 3.78
C ASN A 438 -18.16 15.86 4.28
N LEU A 439 -17.03 15.96 3.60
CA LEU A 439 -15.73 15.60 4.18
C LEU A 439 -15.19 16.85 4.87
N LYS A 440 -15.27 16.92 6.20
CA LYS A 440 -14.52 17.93 6.96
C LYS A 440 -13.05 17.53 6.96
N VAL A 441 -12.27 18.14 6.08
CA VAL A 441 -10.81 18.06 6.13
C VAL A 441 -10.34 19.30 6.88
N CYS A 442 -9.98 19.15 8.15
CA CYS A 442 -9.32 20.21 8.91
C CYS A 442 -7.84 20.22 8.49
N SER A 443 -7.52 20.89 7.37
CA SER A 443 -6.15 21.26 7.04
C SER A 443 -6.08 22.46 6.10
N PRO A 444 -5.11 23.37 6.33
CA PRO A 444 -4.64 24.30 5.31
C PRO A 444 -3.93 23.53 4.18
N ILE A 445 -4.11 24.03 2.98
CA ILE A 445 -3.67 23.47 1.70
C ILE A 445 -2.24 23.91 1.39
N VAL A 446 -1.40 23.03 0.80
CA VAL A 446 -0.40 23.42 -0.24
C VAL A 446 -0.05 22.23 -1.18
N GLN A 447 -0.15 22.38 -2.52
CA GLN A 447 0.99 22.54 -3.47
C GLN A 447 0.56 22.56 -4.96
N ASN A 448 1.30 23.32 -5.79
CA ASN A 448 1.24 23.55 -7.26
C ASN A 448 0.43 24.75 -7.79
N GLY A 449 0.85 25.96 -7.46
CA GLY A 449 0.65 27.15 -8.32
C GLY A 449 -0.76 27.72 -8.42
N PHE A 450 -1.75 27.11 -7.77
CA PHE A 450 -3.09 27.66 -7.59
C PHE A 450 -3.44 27.64 -6.10
N PHE A 451 -3.76 28.82 -5.56
CA PHE A 451 -4.23 28.98 -4.19
C PHE A 451 -5.68 28.51 -4.14
N TYR A 452 -5.93 27.38 -3.48
CA TYR A 452 -7.23 27.10 -2.91
C TYR A 452 -7.05 27.22 -1.41
N ILE A 453 -7.92 28.01 -0.77
CA ILE A 453 -8.06 27.98 0.68
C ILE A 453 -9.31 27.13 0.95
N CYS A 454 -9.18 26.13 1.83
CA CYS A 454 -10.32 25.38 2.33
C CYS A 454 -10.72 26.02 3.65
N THR A 455 -11.44 27.13 3.59
CA THR A 455 -12.29 27.50 4.72
C THR A 455 -13.62 26.80 4.56
N ASN A 456 -14.04 26.15 5.64
CA ASN A 456 -15.31 25.45 5.78
C ASN A 456 -16.45 26.08 4.96
N LYS A 457 -16.73 25.46 3.81
CA LYS A 457 -18.04 25.01 3.33
C LYS A 457 -17.87 24.53 1.88
N HIS A 458 -18.20 23.26 1.64
CA HIS A 458 -18.41 22.64 0.32
C HIS A 458 -17.17 22.25 -0.49
N LEU A 459 -16.72 21.00 -0.30
CA LEU A 459 -16.15 20.26 -1.42
C LEU A 459 -17.30 19.71 -2.28
N SER A 460 -17.82 20.54 -3.20
CA SER A 460 -18.66 20.02 -4.27
C SER A 460 -17.74 19.33 -5.28
N LEU A 461 -17.66 18.00 -5.23
CA LEU A 461 -17.19 17.21 -6.38
C LEU A 461 -18.24 17.34 -7.48
N LYS A 462 -18.20 18.45 -8.24
CA LYS A 462 -18.92 18.53 -9.50
C LYS A 462 -18.27 17.50 -10.44
N LYS A 463 -19.07 16.53 -10.85
CA LYS A 463 -18.81 15.61 -11.95
C LYS A 463 -18.35 16.44 -13.15
N VAL A 464 -17.04 16.49 -13.43
CA VAL A 464 -16.55 17.07 -14.68
C VAL A 464 -16.87 16.04 -15.77
N MET A 465 -18.07 16.16 -16.33
CA MET A 465 -18.37 15.52 -17.61
C MET A 465 -17.47 16.16 -18.66
N PRO A 466 -16.87 15.38 -19.58
CA PRO A 466 -16.11 15.95 -20.68
C PRO A 466 -17.07 16.74 -21.56
N VAL A 467 -16.95 18.06 -21.54
CA VAL A 467 -17.55 18.90 -22.57
C VAL A 467 -16.74 18.63 -23.84
N VAL A 468 -17.27 17.78 -24.70
CA VAL A 468 -16.88 17.69 -26.11
C VAL A 468 -17.30 19.01 -26.75
N GLY A 469 -16.41 19.99 -26.68
CA GLY A 469 -16.49 21.21 -27.47
C GLY A 469 -15.82 20.95 -28.82
N LYS A 470 -16.58 20.44 -29.79
CA LYS A 470 -16.31 20.76 -31.19
C LYS A 470 -16.44 22.27 -31.34
N ASN A 471 -15.42 22.93 -31.85
CA ASN A 471 -15.63 24.08 -32.72
C ASN A 471 -14.38 24.33 -33.59
N ARG A 472 -14.65 24.15 -34.89
CA ARG A 472 -14.09 24.79 -36.11
C ARG A 472 -12.58 24.92 -36.26
#